data_AF-A0A0H5CEY6-F1
#
_entry.id   AF-A0A0H5CEY6-F1
#
_cell.length_a   1.000
_cell.length_b   1.000
_cell.length_c   1.000
_cell.angle_alpha   90.00
_cell.angle_beta   90.00
_cell.angle_gamma   90.00
#
_symmetry.space_group_name_H-M   'P 1'
#
loop_
_entity.id
_entity.type
_entity.pdbx_description
1 polymer ?
#
loop_
_entity_poly.entity_id
_entity_poly.type
_entity_poly.pdbx_seq_one_letter_code
_entity_poly.pdbx_strand_id
1 'polypeptide(L)'
;MSLLGKLFPRLSRSQLELFRFTFYLLTPIGVMYYVGIDADKKFNVPGFWPDPETTNKIPKERHEIKAELARMKKESLEKRRLLEEKLAKEFGIDIEEERAKFKAQSEQEDK
;
A
#
# COMPACT_ATOMS: atom_id res chain seq x y z
N MET A 1 -44.95 4.69 46.74
CA MET A 1 -45.15 4.23 45.34
C MET A 1 -46.03 5.27 44.66
N SER A 2 -45.70 5.99 43.59
CA SER A 2 -44.66 5.91 42.57
C SER A 2 -44.37 7.36 42.11
N LEU A 3 -43.22 7.92 42.48
CA LEU A 3 -42.72 9.20 41.93
C LEU A 3 -41.99 8.99 40.60
N LEU A 4 -41.79 7.74 40.19
CA LEU A 4 -41.02 7.36 39.01
C LEU A 4 -41.81 7.53 37.70
N GLY A 5 -43.15 7.53 37.77
CA GLY A 5 -44.01 7.65 36.59
C GLY A 5 -44.21 9.08 36.06
N LYS A 6 -43.80 10.12 36.81
CA LYS A 6 -43.91 11.53 36.38
C LYS A 6 -42.69 12.05 35.62
N LEU A 7 -41.63 11.25 35.51
CA LEU A 7 -40.35 11.69 34.94
C LEU A 7 -40.29 11.56 33.41
N PHE A 8 -41.19 10.80 32.79
CA PHE A 8 -41.21 10.59 31.35
C PHE A 8 -42.49 11.20 30.74
N PRO A 9 -42.42 12.45 30.24
CA PRO A 9 -43.51 13.00 29.44
C PRO A 9 -43.72 12.14 28.19
N ARG A 10 -44.98 12.03 27.74
CA ARG A 10 -45.29 11.35 26.48
C ARG A 10 -44.70 12.15 25.33
N LEU A 11 -43.62 11.65 24.73
CA LEU A 11 -43.00 12.23 23.55
C LEU A 11 -43.96 12.19 22.37
N SER A 12 -44.20 13.35 21.74
CA SER A 12 -44.99 13.42 20.51
C SER A 12 -44.14 13.01 19.30
N ARG A 13 -44.81 12.58 18.22
CA ARG A 13 -44.13 12.23 16.95
C ARG A 13 -43.25 13.37 16.43
N SER A 14 -43.74 14.61 16.51
CA SER A 14 -42.99 15.80 16.11
C SER A 14 -41.75 16.05 16.97
N GLN A 15 -41.81 15.75 18.29
CA GLN A 15 -40.63 15.85 19.16
C GLN A 15 -39.55 14.82 18.79
N LEU A 16 -39.94 13.60 18.38
CA LEU A 16 -39.00 12.59 17.89
C LEU A 16 -38.38 12.98 16.54
N GLU A 17 -39.15 13.59 15.65
CA GLU A 17 -38.64 14.12 14.37
C GLU A 17 -37.63 15.25 14.60
N LEU A 18 -37.92 16.17 15.52
CA LEU A 18 -37.00 17.25 15.91
C LEU A 18 -35.72 16.71 16.56
N PHE A 19 -35.85 15.70 17.43
CA PHE A 19 -34.69 15.03 18.03
C PHE A 19 -33.82 14.38 16.96
N ARG A 20 -34.42 13.63 16.02
CA ARG A 20 -33.69 12.99 14.91
C ARG A 20 -32.96 14.02 14.05
N PHE A 21 -33.62 15.12 13.71
CA PHE A 21 -33.02 16.21 12.95
C PHE A 21 -31.83 16.82 13.70
N THR A 22 -32.01 17.13 14.98
CA THR A 22 -30.96 17.72 15.84
C THR A 22 -29.78 16.76 16.00
N PHE A 23 -30.05 15.47 16.22
CA PHE A 23 -29.02 14.44 16.33
C PHE A 23 -28.22 14.32 15.03
N TYR A 24 -28.86 14.28 13.87
CA TYR A 24 -28.16 14.21 12.58
C TYR A 24 -27.38 15.47 12.25
N LEU A 25 -27.80 16.63 12.74
CA LEU A 25 -27.04 17.87 12.57
C LEU A 25 -25.85 17.95 13.53
N LEU A 26 -26.08 17.71 14.83
CA LEU A 26 -25.06 17.90 15.86
C LEU A 26 -24.05 16.77 15.93
N THR A 27 -24.41 15.53 15.56
CA THR A 27 -23.49 14.39 15.60
C THR A 27 -22.24 14.60 14.72
N PRO A 28 -22.34 14.89 13.41
CA PRO A 28 -21.15 15.09 12.59
C PRO A 28 -20.35 16.33 13.01
N ILE A 29 -21.02 17.40 13.44
CA ILE A 29 -20.35 18.61 13.94
C ILE A 29 -19.57 18.30 15.22
N GLY A 30 -20.17 17.54 16.15
CA GLY A 30 -19.53 17.11 17.39
C GLY A 30 -18.34 16.18 17.13
N VAL A 31 -18.47 15.23 16.20
CA VAL A 31 -17.37 14.36 15.79
C VAL A 31 -16.23 15.19 15.17
N MET A 32 -16.54 16.13 14.27
CA MET A 32 -15.54 17.02 13.68
C MET A 32 -14.88 17.93 14.73
N TYR A 33 -15.60 18.40 15.73
CA TYR A 33 -15.02 19.18 16.83
C TYR A 33 -14.14 18.33 17.75
N TYR A 34 -14.59 17.12 18.08
CA TYR A 34 -13.84 16.20 18.93
C TYR A 34 -12.57 15.69 18.24
N VAL A 35 -12.66 15.30 16.98
CA VAL A 35 -11.52 14.81 16.19
C VAL A 35 -10.65 15.99 15.78
N GLY A 36 -11.25 17.00 15.17
CA GLY A 36 -10.56 18.21 14.69
C GLY A 36 -9.58 17.90 13.56
N ILE A 37 -8.47 18.65 13.55
CA ILE A 37 -7.36 18.50 12.59
C ILE A 37 -6.37 17.43 13.07
N ASP A 38 -6.32 17.15 14.38
CA ASP A 38 -5.35 16.23 15.01
C ASP A 38 -5.84 14.78 15.08
N ALA A 39 -6.49 14.31 14.00
CA ALA A 39 -6.95 12.93 13.92
C ALA A 39 -5.80 11.92 14.10
N ASP A 40 -4.64 12.24 13.54
CA ASP A 40 -3.43 11.43 13.66
C ASP A 40 -3.06 11.22 15.13
N LYS A 41 -2.87 12.30 15.91
CA LYS A 41 -2.51 12.17 17.34
C LYS A 41 -3.52 11.38 18.18
N LYS A 42 -4.82 11.48 17.87
CA LYS A 42 -5.90 10.88 18.67
C LYS A 42 -6.17 9.41 18.32
N PHE A 43 -5.95 9.03 17.07
CA PHE A 43 -6.22 7.68 16.57
C PHE A 43 -4.97 6.91 16.15
N ASN A 44 -3.77 7.48 16.33
CA ASN A 44 -2.53 6.78 16.05
C ASN A 44 -2.38 5.58 16.98
N VAL A 45 -2.08 4.44 16.40
CA VAL A 45 -1.85 3.19 17.10
C VAL A 45 -0.34 3.03 17.27
N PRO A 46 0.19 2.80 18.48
CA PRO A 46 1.62 2.63 18.67
C PRO A 46 2.12 1.43 17.85
N GLY A 47 3.12 1.67 16.99
CA GLY A 47 3.67 0.65 16.09
C GLY A 47 2.82 0.34 14.85
N PHE A 48 1.85 1.20 14.50
CA PHE A 48 1.09 1.03 13.26
C PHE A 48 1.98 1.13 12.02
N TRP A 49 2.89 2.10 12.02
CA TRP A 49 3.86 2.28 10.94
C TRP A 49 5.14 1.48 11.22
N PRO A 50 5.71 0.82 10.19
CA PRO A 50 7.05 0.24 10.31
C PRO A 50 8.04 1.30 10.75
N ASP A 51 8.98 0.93 11.62
CA ASP A 51 10.03 1.85 12.05
C ASP A 51 10.77 2.37 10.80
N PRO A 52 10.85 3.71 10.60
CA PRO A 52 11.56 4.28 9.46
C PRO A 52 13.03 3.83 9.38
N GLU A 53 13.64 3.42 10.49
CA GLU A 53 14.99 2.86 10.51
C GLU A 53 15.06 1.42 9.96
N THR A 54 13.99 0.65 10.12
CA THR A 54 13.87 -0.73 9.59
C THR A 54 13.46 -0.77 8.12
N THR A 55 12.97 0.35 7.60
CA THR A 55 12.51 0.45 6.22
C THR A 55 13.70 0.61 5.27
N ASN A 56 13.62 0.01 4.08
CA ASN A 56 14.62 0.18 3.04
C ASN A 56 14.82 1.67 2.71
N LYS A 57 15.99 2.21 3.07
CA LYS A 57 16.32 3.61 2.82
C LYS A 57 16.80 3.75 1.39
N ILE A 58 16.07 4.52 0.59
CA ILE A 58 16.47 4.82 -0.78
C ILE A 58 17.70 5.75 -0.73
N PRO A 59 18.80 5.41 -1.42
CA PRO A 59 19.97 6.29 -1.51
C PRO A 59 19.57 7.66 -2.09
N LYS A 60 19.92 8.75 -1.40
CA LYS A 60 19.54 10.10 -1.81
C LYS A 60 20.64 10.80 -2.61
N GLU A 61 21.90 10.43 -2.36
CA GLU A 61 23.05 11.07 -2.98
C GLU A 61 23.44 10.42 -4.31
N ARG A 62 23.92 11.23 -5.26
CA ARG A 62 24.24 10.75 -6.63
C ARG A 62 25.30 9.64 -6.67
N HIS A 63 26.25 9.66 -5.75
CA HIS A 63 27.32 8.67 -5.69
C HIS A 63 26.82 7.33 -5.13
N GLU A 64 25.98 7.37 -4.09
CA GLU A 64 25.32 6.19 -3.52
C GLU A 64 24.40 5.52 -4.54
N ILE A 65 23.63 6.32 -5.29
CA ILE A 65 22.76 5.83 -6.37
C ILE A 65 23.58 5.06 -7.43
N LYS A 66 24.74 5.60 -7.84
CA LYS A 66 25.61 4.93 -8.82
C LYS A 66 26.18 3.62 -8.27
N ALA A 67 26.55 3.58 -6.99
CA ALA A 67 27.04 2.38 -6.34
C ALA A 67 25.97 1.28 -6.27
N GLU A 68 24.74 1.65 -5.88
CA GLU A 68 23.63 0.71 -5.81
C GLU A 68 23.23 0.20 -7.20
N LEU A 69 23.20 1.06 -8.23
CA LEU A 69 22.98 0.65 -9.61
C LEU A 69 24.07 -0.32 -10.11
N ALA A 70 25.32 -0.10 -9.74
CA ALA A 70 26.41 -1.02 -10.07
C ALA A 70 26.24 -2.37 -9.37
N ARG A 71 25.80 -2.39 -8.10
CA ARG A 71 25.45 -3.60 -7.36
C ARG A 71 24.32 -4.37 -8.05
N MET A 72 23.22 -3.69 -8.38
CA MET A 72 22.07 -4.28 -9.06
C MET A 72 22.42 -4.88 -10.43
N LYS A 73 23.29 -4.21 -11.19
CA LYS A 73 23.77 -4.74 -12.48
C LYS A 73 24.58 -6.03 -12.31
N LYS A 74 25.48 -6.08 -11.33
CA LYS A 74 26.26 -7.29 -11.03
C LYS A 74 25.36 -8.45 -10.63
N GLU A 75 24.43 -8.21 -9.70
CA GLU A 75 23.47 -9.23 -9.25
C GLU A 75 22.60 -9.75 -10.41
N SER A 76 22.14 -8.86 -11.29
CA SER A 76 21.38 -9.24 -12.49
C SER A 76 22.20 -10.12 -13.44
N LEU A 77 23.47 -9.77 -13.68
CA LEU A 77 24.36 -10.57 -14.54
C LEU A 77 24.64 -11.94 -13.93
N GLU A 78 24.87 -12.02 -12.63
CA GLU A 78 25.08 -13.30 -11.92
C GLU A 78 23.84 -14.18 -11.99
N LYS A 79 22.65 -13.62 -11.72
CA LYS A 79 21.39 -14.36 -11.86
C LYS A 79 21.18 -14.87 -13.28
N ARG A 80 21.53 -14.06 -14.29
CA ARG A 80 21.44 -14.47 -15.70
C ARG A 80 22.36 -15.64 -16.00
N ARG A 81 23.63 -15.57 -15.56
CA ARG A 81 24.61 -16.65 -15.74
C ARG A 81 24.19 -17.94 -15.04
N LEU A 82 23.69 -17.84 -13.81
CA LEU A 82 23.19 -19.00 -13.07
C LEU A 82 21.98 -19.65 -13.76
N LEU A 83 21.11 -18.84 -14.38
CA LEU A 83 19.97 -19.34 -15.14
C LEU A 83 20.41 -20.03 -16.45
N GLU A 84 21.33 -19.41 -17.19
CA GLU A 84 21.94 -19.98 -18.40
C GLU A 84 22.61 -21.33 -18.10
N GLU A 85 23.41 -21.41 -17.02
CA GLU A 85 24.07 -22.65 -16.59
C GLU A 85 23.07 -23.74 -16.17
N LYS A 86 22.01 -23.38 -15.46
CA LYS A 86 20.94 -24.33 -15.09
C LYS A 86 20.26 -24.89 -16.33
N LEU A 87 19.92 -24.01 -17.27
CA LEU A 87 19.23 -24.42 -18.49
C LEU A 87 20.10 -25.34 -19.37
N ALA A 88 21.39 -25.01 -19.50
CA ALA A 88 22.34 -25.84 -20.22
C ALA A 88 22.53 -27.22 -19.56
N LYS A 89 22.60 -27.29 -18.22
CA LYS A 89 22.80 -28.55 -17.49
C LYS A 89 21.56 -29.45 -17.47
N GLU A 90 20.38 -28.87 -17.28
CA GLU A 90 19.14 -29.62 -17.05
C GLU A 90 18.41 -29.94 -18.35
N PHE A 91 18.43 -29.03 -19.31
CA PHE A 91 17.66 -29.16 -20.56
C PHE A 91 18.54 -29.28 -21.81
N GLY A 92 19.86 -29.09 -21.69
CA GLY A 92 20.77 -29.13 -22.84
C GLY A 92 20.52 -28.03 -23.88
N ILE A 93 19.77 -26.99 -23.50
CA ILE A 93 19.39 -25.88 -24.39
C ILE A 93 20.51 -24.84 -24.34
N ASP A 94 21.10 -24.55 -25.49
CA ASP A 94 21.98 -23.39 -25.67
C ASP A 94 21.14 -22.14 -26.01
N ILE A 95 21.14 -21.19 -25.08
CA ILE A 95 20.42 -19.91 -25.20
C ILE A 95 20.94 -19.07 -26.36
N GLU A 96 22.23 -19.17 -26.71
CA GLU A 96 22.80 -18.38 -27.80
C GLU A 96 22.29 -18.87 -29.16
N GLU A 97 22.20 -20.19 -29.34
CA GLU A 97 21.65 -20.79 -30.56
C GLU A 97 20.16 -20.51 -30.71
N GLU A 98 19.37 -20.67 -29.65
CA GLU A 98 17.92 -20.39 -29.69
C GLU A 98 17.63 -18.91 -29.96
N ARG A 99 18.42 -18.00 -29.37
CA ARG A 99 18.30 -16.56 -29.65
C ARG A 99 18.67 -16.22 -31.10
N ALA A 100 19.68 -16.88 -31.68
CA ALA A 100 20.05 -16.69 -33.08
C ALA A 100 18.95 -17.18 -34.03
N LYS A 101 18.34 -18.35 -33.75
CA LYS A 101 17.20 -18.88 -34.50
C LYS A 101 16.00 -17.93 -34.44
N PHE A 102 15.66 -17.43 -33.24
CA PHE A 102 14.55 -16.49 -33.06
C PHE A 102 14.78 -15.16 -33.80
N LYS A 103 16.00 -14.62 -33.75
CA LYS A 103 16.34 -13.38 -34.48
C LYS A 103 16.27 -13.57 -35.99
N ALA A 104 16.78 -14.68 -36.51
CA ALA A 104 16.70 -15.01 -37.92
C ALA A 104 15.25 -15.21 -38.40
N GLN A 105 14.37 -15.75 -37.55
CA GLN A 105 12.93 -15.86 -37.83
C GLN A 105 12.27 -14.48 -37.88
N SER A 106 12.53 -13.60 -36.91
CA SER A 106 11.97 -12.23 -36.93
C SER A 106 12.42 -11.40 -38.14
N GLU A 107 13.67 -11.58 -38.60
CA GLU A 107 14.20 -10.90 -39.79
C GLU A 107 13.66 -11.48 -41.11
N GLN A 108 13.06 -12.69 -41.09
CA GLN A 108 12.38 -13.30 -42.23
C GLN A 108 10.89 -12.96 -42.28
N GLU A 109 10.25 -12.71 -41.14
CA GLU A 109 8.84 -12.32 -41.05
C GLU A 109 8.60 -10.84 -41.40
N ASP A 110 9.60 -9.98 -41.20
CA ASP A 110 9.54 -8.55 -41.56
C ASP A 110 9.87 -8.27 -43.06
N LYS A 111 10.10 -9.29 -43.88
CA LYS A 111 10.35 -9.19 -45.34
C LYS A 111 9.20 -9.73 -46.16
#